data_AF-A0A3A9BIK4-F1
#
_entry.id   AF-A0A3A9BIK4-F1
#
_cell.length_a   1.000
_cell.length_b   1.000
_cell.length_c   1.000
_cell.angle_alpha   90.00
_cell.angle_beta   90.00
_cell.angle_gamma   90.00
#
_symmetry.space_group_name_H-M   'P 1'
#
loop_
_entity.id
_entity.type
_entity.pdbx_description
1 polymer ?
#
loop_
_entity_poly.entity_id
_entity_poly.type
_entity_poly.pdbx_seq_one_letter_code
_entity_poly.pdbx_strand_id
1 'polypeptide(L)'
;MLFCTSLVRNENKLIETELLEIGNQIISPCRGCFACKNKGNCIFDDDLFCEYFSKMKKADGILLGSPVYSADVSAKMKAFLERAGVVAASNPGLLKHKVGAAVSAVRRGGGMATVDTMNHFFLNKEIFVVGSIYWNMVYGKDIGDVLNDIEGINNMKNLGQNMAWLLNLISQKSKARQHD
;
A
#
# COMPACT_ATOMS: atom_id res chain seq x y z
N MET A 1 -8.76 3.12 4.68
CA MET A 1 -9.15 2.17 3.63
C MET A 1 -7.87 1.68 2.98
N LEU A 2 -7.31 0.53 3.40
CA LEU A 2 -6.09 0.02 2.77
C LEU A 2 -6.45 -0.47 1.36
N PHE A 3 -5.90 0.14 0.33
CA PHE A 3 -6.15 -0.28 -1.04
C PHE A 3 -5.11 -1.35 -1.47
N CYS A 4 -5.08 -2.51 -0.82
CA CYS A 4 -4.09 -3.52 -1.21
C CYS A 4 -4.44 -4.18 -2.55
N THR A 5 -3.99 -3.58 -3.65
CA THR A 5 -4.16 -4.14 -5.00
C THR A 5 -3.26 -5.35 -5.18
N SER A 6 -3.78 -6.57 -5.13
CA SER A 6 -3.02 -7.75 -5.57
C SER A 6 -2.90 -7.78 -7.09
N LEU A 7 -1.82 -7.23 -7.62
CA LEU A 7 -1.58 -7.19 -9.07
C LEU A 7 -0.80 -8.43 -9.51
N VAL A 8 -1.27 -9.10 -10.55
CA VAL A 8 -0.51 -10.00 -11.45
C VAL A 8 -0.97 -9.68 -12.88
N ARG A 9 -0.01 -9.59 -13.83
CA ARG A 9 -0.09 -10.02 -15.27
C ARG A 9 0.26 -8.99 -16.37
N ASN A 10 1.44 -9.20 -16.95
CA ASN A 10 1.75 -9.65 -18.33
C ASN A 10 0.85 -9.28 -19.55
N GLU A 11 1.45 -8.60 -20.54
CA GLU A 11 1.14 -8.50 -21.99
C GLU A 11 -0.36 -8.60 -22.41
N ASN A 12 -1.01 -7.43 -22.51
CA ASN A 12 -2.33 -7.18 -23.12
C ASN A 12 -3.61 -7.62 -22.35
N LYS A 13 -3.64 -7.62 -21.00
CA LYS A 13 -4.89 -7.69 -20.21
C LYS A 13 -4.91 -6.73 -19.01
N LEU A 14 -6.12 -6.44 -18.50
CA LEU A 14 -6.40 -5.61 -17.32
C LEU A 14 -5.54 -6.01 -16.11
N ILE A 15 -5.04 -5.01 -15.40
CA ILE A 15 -4.42 -5.14 -14.09
C ILE A 15 -5.51 -5.52 -13.06
N GLU A 16 -5.43 -6.73 -12.49
CA GLU A 16 -6.39 -7.21 -11.48
C GLU A 16 -6.19 -6.49 -10.16
N THR A 17 -7.26 -5.96 -9.56
CA THR A 17 -7.17 -5.25 -8.28
C THR A 17 -8.02 -5.94 -7.22
N GLU A 18 -7.51 -5.92 -5.99
CA GLU A 18 -8.24 -6.32 -4.79
C GLU A 18 -8.30 -5.11 -3.84
N LEU A 19 -9.38 -4.97 -3.10
CA LEU A 19 -9.55 -3.93 -2.08
C LEU A 19 -9.66 -4.59 -0.71
N LEU A 20 -8.80 -4.17 0.23
CA LEU A 20 -8.78 -4.70 1.60
C LEU A 20 -9.19 -3.63 2.62
N GLU A 21 -10.48 -3.52 2.92
CA GLU A 21 -10.97 -2.49 3.82
C GLU A 21 -10.60 -2.73 5.30
N ILE A 22 -9.55 -2.05 5.78
CA ILE A 22 -9.21 -2.01 7.21
C ILE A 22 -10.25 -1.24 8.07
N GLY A 23 -11.00 -0.31 7.47
CA GLY A 23 -11.83 0.67 8.19
C GLY A 23 -12.86 0.02 9.12
N ASN A 24 -13.51 -1.05 8.68
CA ASN A 24 -14.55 -1.76 9.44
C ASN A 24 -14.04 -2.98 10.20
N GLN A 25 -12.72 -3.23 10.17
CA GLN A 25 -12.12 -4.45 10.69
C GLN A 25 -11.34 -4.17 11.96
N ILE A 26 -11.04 -5.24 12.72
CA ILE A 26 -10.12 -5.19 13.86
C ILE A 26 -8.72 -5.50 13.32
N ILE A 27 -7.76 -4.62 13.63
CA ILE A 27 -6.33 -4.84 13.44
C ILE A 27 -5.66 -4.39 14.74
N SER A 28 -5.13 -5.35 15.48
CA SER A 28 -4.41 -5.10 16.72
C SER A 28 -3.01 -4.55 16.43
N PRO A 29 -2.52 -3.61 17.25
CA PRO A 29 -1.18 -3.05 17.09
C PRO A 29 -0.11 -4.11 17.31
N CYS A 30 1.09 -3.83 16.81
CA CYS A 30 2.23 -4.69 17.02
C CYS A 30 2.59 -4.76 18.51
N ARG A 31 2.78 -5.97 19.04
CA ARG A 31 3.23 -6.17 20.43
C ARG A 31 4.75 -6.02 20.63
N GLY A 32 5.52 -5.84 19.54
CA GLY A 32 6.98 -5.75 19.61
C GLY A 32 7.67 -7.01 20.14
N CYS A 33 7.03 -8.17 20.09
CA CYS A 33 7.54 -9.41 20.70
C CYS A 33 8.57 -10.18 19.83
N PHE A 34 8.70 -9.84 18.55
CA PHE A 34 9.59 -10.48 17.57
C PHE A 34 9.38 -12.00 17.33
N ALA A 35 8.30 -12.60 17.84
CA ALA A 35 7.99 -14.01 17.64
C ALA A 35 7.69 -14.40 16.17
N CYS A 36 7.50 -13.41 15.28
CA CYS A 36 7.35 -13.58 13.83
C CYS A 36 8.66 -13.85 13.08
N LYS A 37 9.82 -13.81 13.76
CA LYS A 37 11.13 -14.04 13.15
C LYS A 37 11.18 -15.40 12.47
N ASN A 38 11.59 -15.41 11.20
CA ASN A 38 11.65 -16.59 10.33
C ASN A 38 10.30 -17.31 10.13
N LYS A 39 9.16 -16.65 10.38
CA LYS A 39 7.81 -17.21 10.16
C LYS A 39 7.13 -16.66 8.91
N GLY A 40 7.65 -15.57 8.35
CA GLY A 40 7.07 -14.91 7.17
C GLY A 40 5.71 -14.21 7.42
N ASN A 41 5.16 -14.27 8.64
CA ASN A 41 3.95 -13.57 9.06
C ASN A 41 3.94 -13.38 10.58
N CYS A 42 2.97 -12.62 11.10
CA CYS A 42 2.72 -12.56 12.55
C CYS A 42 2.26 -13.93 13.07
N ILE A 43 2.59 -14.24 14.33
CA ILE A 43 2.16 -15.48 15.00
C ILE A 43 0.76 -15.37 15.62
N PHE A 44 0.29 -14.14 15.86
CA PHE A 44 -1.08 -13.89 16.29
C PHE A 44 -1.90 -13.76 15.02
N ASP A 45 -2.96 -14.55 14.89
CA ASP A 45 -3.86 -14.61 13.75
C ASP A 45 -5.33 -14.43 14.19
N ASP A 46 -5.52 -13.82 15.35
CA ASP A 46 -6.80 -13.47 15.98
C ASP A 46 -7.51 -12.27 15.32
N ASP A 47 -6.93 -11.71 14.26
CA ASP A 47 -7.47 -10.61 13.48
C ASP A 47 -7.08 -10.72 11.99
N LEU A 48 -7.55 -9.78 11.17
CA LEU A 48 -7.35 -9.84 9.72
C LEU A 48 -5.92 -9.49 9.24
N PHE A 49 -5.01 -9.15 10.15
CA PHE A 49 -3.65 -8.76 9.76
C PHE A 49 -2.97 -9.86 8.95
N CYS A 50 -3.01 -11.10 9.44
CA CYS A 50 -2.29 -12.22 8.81
C CYS A 50 -2.81 -12.53 7.41
N GLU A 51 -4.12 -12.43 7.19
CA GLU A 51 -4.73 -12.56 5.86
C GLU A 51 -4.27 -11.43 4.94
N TYR A 52 -4.41 -10.18 5.38
CA TYR A 52 -4.11 -9.01 4.55
C TYR A 52 -2.62 -8.93 4.21
N PHE A 53 -1.75 -9.21 5.17
CA PHE A 53 -0.31 -9.26 4.93
C PHE A 53 0.07 -10.42 3.99
N SER A 54 -0.64 -11.54 4.03
CA SER A 54 -0.45 -12.63 3.07
C SER A 54 -0.82 -12.24 1.64
N LYS A 55 -1.90 -11.48 1.46
CA LYS A 55 -2.30 -10.92 0.16
C LYS A 55 -1.29 -9.87 -0.32
N MET A 56 -0.84 -8.98 0.56
CA MET A 56 0.22 -8.00 0.27
C MET A 56 1.53 -8.65 -0.20
N LYS A 57 1.95 -9.78 0.41
CA LYS A 57 3.13 -10.53 -0.04
C LYS A 57 2.99 -11.09 -1.44
N LYS A 58 1.79 -11.52 -1.84
CA LYS A 58 1.51 -12.10 -3.17
C LYS A 58 1.36 -11.04 -4.26
N ALA A 59 1.06 -9.80 -3.89
CA ALA A 59 0.84 -8.70 -4.82
C ALA A 59 2.13 -8.19 -5.47
N ASP A 60 2.12 -7.88 -6.77
CA ASP A 60 3.26 -7.19 -7.43
C ASP A 60 3.27 -5.68 -7.11
N GLY A 61 2.09 -5.09 -6.89
CA GLY A 61 1.90 -3.68 -6.52
C GLY A 61 1.19 -3.52 -5.18
N ILE A 62 1.39 -2.40 -4.49
CA ILE A 62 0.78 -2.09 -3.20
C ILE A 62 0.32 -0.63 -3.23
N LEU A 63 -0.96 -0.38 -2.98
CA LEU A 63 -1.51 0.97 -2.83
C LEU A 63 -2.00 1.18 -1.37
N LEU A 64 -1.28 2.00 -0.60
CA LEU A 64 -1.69 2.31 0.76
C LEU A 64 -2.61 3.54 0.75
N GLY A 65 -3.80 3.39 1.32
CA GLY A 65 -4.80 4.45 1.40
C GLY A 65 -5.22 4.74 2.84
N SER A 66 -5.23 6.01 3.24
CA SER A 66 -5.77 6.39 4.55
C SER A 66 -6.57 7.69 4.50
N PRO A 67 -7.69 7.78 5.23
CA PRO A 67 -8.20 9.10 5.62
C PRO A 67 -7.19 9.77 6.55
N VAL A 68 -7.26 11.10 6.63
CA VAL A 68 -6.46 11.89 7.58
C VAL A 68 -7.19 12.01 8.91
N TYR A 69 -6.62 11.45 9.97
CA TYR A 69 -7.06 11.62 11.36
C TYR A 69 -5.93 12.22 12.19
N SER A 70 -6.21 13.34 12.85
CA SER A 70 -5.22 14.09 13.65
C SER A 70 -3.90 14.36 12.90
N ALA A 71 -4.02 14.77 11.64
CA ALA A 71 -2.92 15.08 10.72
C ALA A 71 -2.02 13.88 10.32
N ASP A 72 -2.48 12.64 10.51
CA ASP A 72 -1.76 11.43 10.09
C ASP A 72 -2.74 10.33 9.62
N VAL A 73 -2.21 9.15 9.33
CA VAL A 73 -2.98 7.94 9.03
C VAL A 73 -3.95 7.58 10.16
N SER A 74 -5.01 6.84 9.82
CA SER A 74 -5.91 6.27 10.82
C SER A 74 -5.19 5.32 11.79
N ALA A 75 -5.64 5.23 13.03
CA ALA A 75 -5.04 4.33 14.04
C ALA A 75 -4.93 2.87 13.57
N LYS A 76 -5.94 2.38 12.83
CA LYS A 76 -5.94 1.02 12.28
C LYS A 76 -4.90 0.84 11.16
N MET A 77 -4.72 1.85 10.31
CA MET A 77 -3.63 1.86 9.33
C MET A 77 -2.28 1.84 10.05
N LYS A 78 -2.10 2.67 11.08
CA LYS A 78 -0.86 2.70 11.86
C LYS A 78 -0.55 1.33 12.48
N ALA A 79 -1.54 0.71 13.12
CA ALA A 79 -1.42 -0.64 13.68
C ALA A 79 -0.99 -1.68 12.62
N PHE A 80 -1.59 -1.64 11.43
CA PHE A 80 -1.19 -2.50 10.32
C PHE A 80 0.26 -2.26 9.90
N LEU A 81 0.66 -1.00 9.69
CA LEU A 81 2.02 -0.64 9.25
C LEU A 81 3.09 -1.02 10.28
N GLU A 82 2.82 -0.84 11.58
CA GLU A 82 3.74 -1.22 12.66
C GLU A 82 3.96 -2.73 12.70
N ARG A 83 2.89 -3.51 12.57
CA ARG A 83 2.96 -4.97 12.59
C ARG A 83 3.61 -5.52 11.33
N ALA A 84 3.23 -5.01 10.15
CA ALA A 84 3.88 -5.33 8.88
C ALA A 84 5.36 -4.94 8.89
N GLY A 85 5.70 -3.80 9.50
CA GLY A 85 7.06 -3.31 9.65
C GLY A 85 7.96 -4.29 10.38
N VAL A 86 7.51 -4.77 11.55
CA VAL A 86 8.26 -5.76 12.35
C VAL A 86 8.33 -7.12 11.65
N VAL A 87 7.23 -7.59 11.05
CA VAL A 87 7.22 -8.86 10.31
C VAL A 87 8.23 -8.83 9.17
N ALA A 88 8.20 -7.80 8.32
CA ALA A 88 9.09 -7.71 7.18
C ALA A 88 10.55 -7.42 7.58
N ALA A 89 10.80 -6.67 8.67
CA ALA A 89 12.16 -6.50 9.20
C ALA A 89 12.73 -7.81 9.76
N SER A 90 11.88 -8.67 10.35
CA SER A 90 12.28 -9.97 10.92
C SER A 90 12.32 -11.11 9.89
N ASN A 91 11.94 -10.82 8.64
CA ASN A 91 11.89 -11.77 7.53
C ASN A 91 12.32 -11.02 6.23
N PRO A 92 13.63 -10.86 6.00
CA PRO A 92 14.13 -10.06 4.89
C PRO A 92 13.64 -10.56 3.52
N GLY A 93 13.42 -9.64 2.58
CA GLY A 93 13.04 -9.95 1.20
C GLY A 93 11.54 -10.15 0.94
N LEU A 94 10.67 -10.19 1.97
CA LEU A 94 9.23 -10.44 1.78
C LEU A 94 8.52 -9.47 0.83
N LEU A 95 8.97 -8.21 0.79
CA LEU A 95 8.34 -7.14 0.01
C LEU A 95 9.27 -6.57 -1.07
N LYS A 96 10.41 -7.24 -1.30
CA LYS A 96 11.47 -6.75 -2.17
C LYS A 96 10.99 -6.59 -3.61
N HIS A 97 11.36 -5.46 -4.22
CA HIS A 97 11.10 -5.11 -5.62
C HIS A 97 9.62 -5.01 -6.00
N LYS A 98 8.71 -4.90 -5.01
CA LYS A 98 7.32 -4.57 -5.28
C LYS A 98 7.19 -3.10 -5.64
N VAL A 99 6.11 -2.75 -6.32
CA VAL A 99 5.77 -1.36 -6.66
C VAL A 99 4.81 -0.81 -5.60
N GLY A 100 5.08 0.38 -5.06
CA GLY A 100 4.29 0.97 -3.97
C GLY A 100 3.83 2.38 -4.31
N ALA A 101 2.61 2.73 -3.91
CA ALA A 101 2.15 4.12 -3.87
C ALA A 101 1.28 4.35 -2.63
N ALA A 102 1.32 5.56 -2.10
CA ALA A 102 0.53 6.00 -0.96
C ALA A 102 -0.43 7.11 -1.40
N VAL A 103 -1.68 7.07 -0.94
CA VAL A 103 -2.71 8.08 -1.21
C VAL A 103 -3.45 8.48 0.07
N SER A 104 -3.82 9.75 0.19
CA SER A 104 -4.63 10.24 1.32
C SER A 104 -5.92 10.94 0.87
N ALA A 105 -6.98 10.75 1.64
CA ALA A 105 -8.25 11.47 1.49
C ALA A 105 -8.40 12.48 2.63
N VAL A 106 -8.54 13.76 2.28
CA VAL A 106 -8.27 14.90 3.16
C VAL A 106 -9.44 15.87 3.15
N ARG A 107 -9.89 16.36 4.32
CA ARG A 107 -10.86 17.46 4.35
C ARG A 107 -10.21 18.83 4.11
N ARG A 108 -9.09 19.10 4.79
CA ARG A 108 -8.39 20.41 4.75
C ARG A 108 -6.87 20.29 4.83
N GLY A 109 -6.33 19.58 5.83
CA GLY A 109 -4.89 19.53 6.09
C GLY A 109 -4.44 18.17 6.61
N GLY A 110 -3.13 17.98 6.71
CA GLY A 110 -2.49 16.73 7.17
C GLY A 110 -2.34 15.64 6.10
N GLY A 111 -2.73 15.92 4.86
CA GLY A 111 -2.64 14.94 3.76
C GLY A 111 -1.20 14.52 3.43
N MET A 112 -0.26 15.47 3.45
CA MET A 112 1.15 15.20 3.18
C MET A 112 1.78 14.30 4.25
N ALA A 113 1.64 14.66 5.52
CA ALA A 113 2.12 13.84 6.63
C ALA A 113 1.53 12.42 6.59
N THR A 114 0.25 12.28 6.21
CA THR A 114 -0.39 10.97 6.03
C THR A 114 0.26 10.15 4.91
N VAL A 115 0.56 10.76 3.77
CA VAL A 115 1.29 10.13 2.65
C VAL A 115 2.71 9.76 3.07
N ASP A 116 3.41 10.66 3.75
CA ASP A 116 4.78 10.46 4.22
C ASP A 116 4.89 9.29 5.21
N THR A 117 3.96 9.18 6.17
CA THR A 117 3.89 8.04 7.09
C THR A 117 3.79 6.70 6.35
N MET A 118 2.99 6.63 5.29
CA MET A 118 2.87 5.42 4.46
C MET A 118 4.12 5.21 3.59
N ASN A 119 4.73 6.27 3.07
CA ASN A 119 5.98 6.18 2.29
C ASN A 119 7.16 5.70 3.12
N HIS A 120 7.27 6.09 4.40
CA HIS A 120 8.29 5.57 5.31
C HIS A 120 8.27 4.03 5.38
N PHE A 121 7.08 3.42 5.31
CA PHE A 121 6.94 1.96 5.26
C PHE A 121 7.49 1.38 3.95
N PHE A 122 7.28 2.02 2.80
CA PHE A 122 7.81 1.53 1.54
C PHE A 122 9.34 1.64 1.46
N LEU A 123 9.87 2.81 1.83
CA LEU A 123 11.29 3.13 1.70
C LEU A 123 12.19 2.18 2.50
N ASN A 124 11.72 1.69 3.65
CA ASN A 124 12.47 0.75 4.49
C ASN A 124 12.13 -0.73 4.21
N LYS A 125 11.52 -1.05 3.06
CA LYS A 125 11.11 -2.41 2.64
C LYS A 125 11.48 -2.79 1.21
N GLU A 126 12.43 -2.08 0.60
CA GLU A 126 12.88 -2.32 -0.79
C GLU A 126 11.73 -2.25 -1.82
N ILE A 127 10.71 -1.43 -1.54
CA ILE A 127 9.57 -1.18 -2.43
C ILE A 127 9.87 0.06 -3.29
N PHE A 128 9.64 -0.03 -4.59
CA PHE A 128 9.78 1.08 -5.52
C PHE A 128 8.58 2.03 -5.40
N VAL A 129 8.80 3.23 -4.87
CA VAL A 129 7.75 4.23 -4.66
C VAL A 129 7.44 4.95 -5.97
N VAL A 130 6.16 4.98 -6.35
CA VAL A 130 5.65 5.63 -7.56
C VAL A 130 5.04 6.98 -7.21
N GLY A 131 5.48 8.02 -7.94
CA GLY A 131 4.91 9.35 -7.87
C GLY A 131 3.87 9.61 -8.95
N SER A 132 3.26 10.80 -8.89
CA SER A 132 2.33 11.31 -9.89
C SER A 132 2.69 12.73 -10.33
N ILE A 133 1.77 13.43 -11.00
CA ILE A 133 1.93 14.83 -11.42
C ILE A 133 2.08 15.74 -10.20
N TYR A 134 1.40 15.40 -9.10
CA TYR A 134 1.45 16.13 -7.83
C TYR A 134 1.37 15.17 -6.64
N TRP A 135 1.38 15.73 -5.43
CA TRP A 135 1.24 14.96 -4.19
C TRP A 135 -0.04 14.12 -4.18
N ASN A 136 0.07 12.88 -3.70
CA ASN A 136 -0.97 11.86 -3.80
C ASN A 136 -2.11 12.08 -2.77
N MET A 137 -2.80 13.21 -2.88
CA MET A 137 -3.88 13.62 -2.00
C MET A 137 -5.14 13.90 -2.81
N VAL A 138 -6.30 13.62 -2.22
CA VAL A 138 -7.62 14.02 -2.75
C VAL A 138 -8.43 14.69 -1.66
N TYR A 139 -9.23 15.70 -2.03
CA TYR A 139 -9.97 16.52 -1.08
C TYR A 139 -11.47 16.22 -1.05
N GLY A 140 -12.03 16.02 0.14
CA GLY A 140 -13.46 15.79 0.35
C GLY A 140 -13.83 15.76 1.83
N LYS A 141 -15.03 16.25 2.19
CA LYS A 141 -15.52 16.25 3.58
C LYS A 141 -16.39 15.03 3.84
N ASP A 142 -17.37 14.82 2.99
CA ASP A 142 -18.37 13.77 3.08
C ASP A 142 -18.08 12.66 2.04
N ILE A 143 -18.73 11.50 2.19
CA ILE A 143 -18.51 10.36 1.29
C ILE A 143 -18.89 10.76 -0.15
N GLY A 144 -17.97 10.59 -1.09
CA GLY A 144 -18.17 10.94 -2.49
C GLY A 144 -17.68 12.33 -2.88
N ASP A 145 -17.43 13.24 -1.93
CA ASP A 145 -16.97 14.60 -2.23
C ASP A 145 -15.65 14.63 -3.01
N VAL A 146 -14.79 13.64 -2.79
CA VAL A 146 -13.51 13.48 -3.50
C VAL A 146 -13.66 13.37 -5.01
N LEU A 147 -14.84 12.99 -5.50
CA LEU A 147 -15.12 12.93 -6.95
C LEU A 147 -15.25 14.33 -7.57
N ASN A 148 -15.50 15.36 -6.75
CA ASN A 148 -15.57 16.75 -7.19
C ASN A 148 -14.20 17.44 -7.19
N ASP A 149 -13.16 16.82 -6.59
CA ASP A 149 -11.78 17.26 -6.68
C ASP A 149 -11.16 16.81 -8.01
N ILE A 150 -11.44 17.57 -9.07
CA ILE A 150 -11.03 17.24 -10.45
C ILE A 150 -9.51 17.09 -10.56
N GLU A 151 -8.74 17.97 -9.91
CA GLU A 151 -7.29 17.93 -9.90
C GLU A 151 -6.77 16.69 -9.18
N GLY A 152 -7.27 16.42 -7.98
CA GLY A 152 -6.93 15.23 -7.22
C GLY A 152 -7.25 13.93 -7.97
N ILE A 153 -8.44 13.83 -8.59
CA ILE A 153 -8.84 12.67 -9.38
C ILE A 153 -7.94 12.48 -10.61
N ASN A 154 -7.59 13.55 -11.32
CA ASN A 154 -6.66 13.48 -12.44
C ASN A 154 -5.26 13.05 -11.98
N ASN A 155 -4.82 13.53 -10.81
CA ASN A 155 -3.58 13.09 -10.19
C ASN A 155 -3.62 11.59 -9.84
N MET A 156 -4.75 11.06 -9.34
CA MET A 156 -4.91 9.63 -9.04
C MET A 156 -4.91 8.77 -10.32
N LYS A 157 -5.52 9.25 -11.40
CA LYS A 157 -5.48 8.57 -12.71
C LYS A 157 -4.05 8.45 -13.22
N ASN A 158 -3.29 9.55 -13.17
CA ASN A 158 -1.88 9.54 -13.58
C ASN A 158 -1.03 8.64 -12.68
N LEU A 159 -1.28 8.62 -11.37
CA LEU A 159 -0.59 7.71 -10.44
C LEU A 159 -0.82 6.24 -10.84
N GLY A 160 -2.07 5.88 -11.13
CA GLY A 160 -2.43 4.55 -11.61
C GLY A 160 -1.73 4.18 -12.92
N GLN A 161 -1.63 5.12 -13.86
CA GLN A 161 -0.90 4.93 -15.13
C GLN A 161 0.61 4.72 -14.90
N ASN A 162 1.23 5.52 -14.02
CA ASN A 162 2.64 5.38 -13.65
C ASN A 162 2.93 4.03 -12.98
N MET A 163 2.05 3.60 -12.06
CA MET A 163 2.17 2.29 -11.41
C MET A 163 2.07 1.17 -12.45
N ALA A 164 1.06 1.22 -13.33
CA ALA A 164 0.86 0.25 -14.40
C ALA A 164 2.08 0.14 -15.32
N TRP A 165 2.64 1.28 -15.72
CA TRP A 165 3.83 1.33 -16.55
C TRP A 165 5.03 0.65 -15.88
N LEU A 166 5.31 0.98 -14.61
CA LEU A 166 6.44 0.41 -13.89
C LEU A 166 6.29 -1.11 -13.66
N LEU A 167 5.09 -1.57 -13.32
CA LEU A 167 4.78 -2.98 -13.16
C LEU A 167 5.02 -3.77 -14.45
N ASN A 168 4.59 -3.23 -15.59
CA ASN A 168 4.80 -3.84 -16.90
C ASN A 168 6.30 -4.00 -17.21
N LEU A 169 7.11 -2.97 -16.92
CA LEU A 169 8.56 -3.04 -17.11
C LEU A 169 9.23 -4.10 -16.25
N ILE A 170 8.82 -4.20 -14.97
CA ILE A 170 9.35 -5.20 -14.05
C ILE A 170 8.97 -6.61 -14.51
N SER A 171 7.72 -6.81 -14.94
CA SER A 171 7.23 -8.10 -15.44
C SER A 171 8.00 -8.58 -16.68
N GLN A 172 8.25 -7.70 -17.64
CA GLN A 172 9.02 -8.03 -18.86
C GLN A 172 10.47 -8.43 -18.53
N LYS A 173 11.15 -7.69 -17.63
CA LYS A 173 12.53 -8.02 -17.21
C LYS A 173 12.63 -9.33 -16.42
N SER A 174 11.58 -9.73 -15.72
CA SER A 174 11.54 -11.01 -15.00
C SER A 174 11.46 -12.19 -15.97
N LYS A 175 10.75 -12.03 -17.09
CA LYS A 175 10.69 -13.06 -18.14
C LYS A 175 11.99 -13.20 -18.92
N ALA A 176 12.60 -12.08 -19.32
CA ALA A 176 13.85 -12.11 -20.09
C ALA A 176 14.95 -12.90 -19.35
N ARG A 177 15.03 -12.74 -18.03
CA ARG A 177 15.96 -13.48 -17.15
C ARG A 177 15.64 -14.97 -16.95
N GLN A 178 14.49 -15.46 -17.41
CA GLN A 178 14.12 -16.88 -17.35
C GLN A 178 14.41 -17.62 -18.67
N HIS A 179 14.92 -16.92 -19.69
CA HIS A 179 15.26 -17.49 -21.01
C HIS A 179 16.75 -17.40 -21.34
N ASP A 180 17.55 -16.94 -20.38
CA ASP A 180 19.02 -17.02 -20.37
C ASP A 180 19.47 -18.13 -19.39
#